data_AF-A0AA90ZM50-F1
#
_entry.id   AF-A0AA90ZM50-F1
#
_cell.length_a   1.000
_cell.length_b   1.000
_cell.length_c   1.000
_cell.angle_alpha   90.00
_cell.angle_beta   90.00
_cell.angle_gamma   90.00
#
_symmetry.space_group_name_H-M   'P 1'
#
loop_
_entity.id
_entity.type
_entity.pdbx_description
1 polymer ?
#
loop_
_entity_poly.entity_id
_entity_poly.type
_entity_poly.pdbx_seq_one_letter_code
_entity_poly.pdbx_strand_id
1 'polypeptide(L)'
;FTQEHDRYMMMGGENYEAEIERTLSGLGFTREDFDRPTREFSGGWRMRIELAKILLQKPDVLLLDEPTNHLDIESIQWLEQFLAQSAKAVVLVSHDRAFINNVTNRTLEITCGRVEDYKVKYDEYVVLRAERREQQLRAYENQQKEIADIKDFIERFRYKPTKAVQVQSRIKQLEKIVPIEVDEVDTKQMHLKFPPCLRSGDYPVICDEVRKDYGDHTVFDHVTLTIKRGEKVAFVGKNGEGKSTLVKCIMGEIPFTGNLKIGHNVQIGYFAQNQAQLLDEKLTIFQTIDNVATGEMRLKVNDLLGAFMFGGETSEKYVKVLSGGERSRLAMIKLLLEPVNLLILDEPTNHLDMQSKDVLKEAIKAFDGTAIIVSHDREFLDGLVDKVYEFAGGKVREHLGGIYDYLRAHNAESISQALANQVGSQNMSSAGSPSSSSSSAESSEVSSGKLSYAEHKEQQKKIRKAEKAVKECETKIEKLETRKAEIDALLMKPENATNMELVTEYTELMKSLDEENENWMMLSEELEEIKNS
;
A
#
# COMPACT_ATOMS: atom_id res chain seq x y z
N PHE A 1 35.69 -25.69 29.61
CA PHE A 1 34.25 -25.99 29.75
C PHE A 1 33.43 -24.80 30.27
N THR A 2 33.98 -23.88 31.08
CA THR A 2 33.22 -22.74 31.64
C THR A 2 33.11 -21.53 30.70
N GLN A 3 34.19 -21.04 30.07
CA GLN A 3 34.11 -19.85 29.21
C GLN A 3 33.18 -19.98 27.99
N GLU A 4 33.17 -21.13 27.31
CA GLU A 4 32.26 -21.37 26.18
C GLU A 4 30.82 -21.57 26.64
N HIS A 5 30.60 -22.14 27.82
CA HIS A 5 29.27 -22.26 28.42
C HIS A 5 28.75 -20.91 28.91
N ASP A 6 29.59 -20.09 29.54
CA ASP A 6 29.26 -18.72 29.95
C ASP A 6 29.01 -17.83 28.72
N ARG A 7 29.77 -18.02 27.63
CA ARG A 7 29.55 -17.35 26.35
C ARG A 7 28.26 -17.83 25.67
N TYR A 8 27.94 -19.11 25.74
CA TYR A 8 26.67 -19.68 25.27
C TYR A 8 25.47 -19.12 26.07
N MET A 9 25.60 -19.06 27.40
CA MET A 9 24.60 -18.45 28.29
C MET A 9 24.44 -16.95 28.02
N MET A 10 25.54 -16.21 27.81
CA MET A 10 25.51 -14.78 27.43
C MET A 10 24.93 -14.53 26.03
N MET A 11 25.05 -15.49 25.11
CA MET A 11 24.41 -15.44 23.79
C MET A 11 22.94 -15.88 23.82
N GLY A 12 22.37 -16.16 25.01
CA GLY A 12 20.98 -16.57 25.14
C GLY A 12 20.73 -18.04 24.80
N GLY A 13 21.71 -18.91 25.06
CA GLY A 13 21.67 -20.34 24.75
C GLY A 13 20.53 -21.14 25.41
N GLU A 14 19.80 -20.58 26.39
CA GLU A 14 18.56 -21.20 26.92
C GLU A 14 17.29 -20.67 26.23
N ASN A 15 17.37 -19.53 25.52
CA ASN A 15 16.23 -18.86 24.89
C ASN A 15 16.10 -19.15 23.38
N TYR A 16 17.06 -19.84 22.76
CA TYR A 16 17.02 -20.08 21.31
C TYR A 16 15.78 -20.88 20.88
N GLU A 17 15.34 -21.87 21.67
CA GLU A 17 14.13 -22.64 21.38
C GLU A 17 12.88 -21.76 21.41
N ALA A 18 12.79 -20.88 22.41
CA ALA A 18 11.69 -19.93 22.51
C ALA A 18 11.69 -18.90 21.38
N GLU A 19 12.87 -18.44 20.93
CA GLU A 19 12.99 -17.54 19.78
C GLU A 19 12.63 -18.23 18.46
N ILE A 20 13.07 -19.49 18.27
CA ILE A 20 12.70 -20.32 17.12
C ILE A 20 11.19 -20.52 17.10
N GLU A 21 10.60 -20.94 18.21
CA GLU A 21 9.17 -21.14 18.33
C GLU A 21 8.40 -19.86 18.03
N ARG A 22 8.79 -18.73 18.64
CA ARG A 22 8.14 -17.43 18.40
C ARG A 22 8.22 -17.01 16.94
N THR A 23 9.36 -17.21 16.29
CA THR A 23 9.57 -16.84 14.88
C THR A 23 8.77 -17.75 13.94
N LEU A 24 8.81 -19.06 14.16
CA LEU A 24 8.05 -20.02 13.36
C LEU A 24 6.54 -19.83 13.56
N SER A 25 6.06 -19.71 14.80
CA SER A 25 4.65 -19.43 15.07
C SER A 25 4.18 -18.10 14.48
N GLY A 26 5.03 -17.08 14.50
CA GLY A 26 4.76 -15.79 13.86
C GLY A 26 4.64 -15.86 12.34
N LEU A 27 5.40 -16.76 11.70
CA LEU A 27 5.31 -17.08 10.28
C LEU A 27 4.24 -18.13 9.95
N GLY A 28 3.38 -18.48 10.92
CA GLY A 28 2.22 -19.33 10.73
C GLY A 28 2.46 -20.84 10.91
N PHE A 29 3.63 -21.28 11.37
CA PHE A 29 3.88 -22.70 11.65
C PHE A 29 3.23 -23.14 12.96
N THR A 30 2.69 -24.36 12.98
CA THR A 30 2.18 -24.98 14.21
C THR A 30 3.26 -25.80 14.91
N ARG A 31 3.08 -26.13 16.19
CA ARG A 31 4.05 -26.95 16.94
C ARG A 31 4.26 -28.34 16.32
N GLU A 32 3.23 -28.90 15.68
CA GLU A 32 3.32 -30.19 14.98
C GLU A 32 4.23 -30.11 13.74
N ASP A 33 4.43 -28.91 13.20
CA ASP A 33 5.26 -28.68 12.02
C ASP A 33 6.76 -28.67 12.30
N PHE A 34 7.16 -28.49 13.57
CA PHE A 34 8.56 -28.23 13.92
C PHE A 34 9.48 -29.43 13.66
N ASP A 35 8.94 -30.64 13.82
CA ASP A 35 9.68 -31.89 13.60
C ASP A 35 9.49 -32.46 12.18
N ARG A 36 8.67 -31.81 11.34
CA ARG A 36 8.36 -32.32 10.00
C ARG A 36 9.53 -32.11 9.03
N PRO A 37 9.86 -33.12 8.20
CA PRO A 37 10.88 -32.96 7.17
C PRO A 37 10.56 -31.83 6.18
N THR A 38 11.53 -30.94 5.93
CA THR A 38 11.38 -29.77 5.02
C THR A 38 10.91 -30.13 3.60
N ARG A 39 11.20 -31.36 3.14
CA ARG A 39 10.76 -31.90 1.85
C ARG A 39 9.25 -32.07 1.72
N GLU A 40 8.51 -32.16 2.83
CA GLU A 40 7.05 -32.33 2.82
C GLU A 40 6.32 -31.00 2.68
N PHE A 41 6.98 -29.89 2.96
CA PHE A 41 6.43 -28.56 2.80
C PHE A 41 6.37 -28.14 1.33
N SER A 42 5.34 -27.37 0.98
CA SER A 42 5.22 -26.73 -0.33
C SER A 42 6.31 -25.66 -0.52
N GLY A 43 6.51 -25.20 -1.76
CA GLY A 43 7.52 -24.19 -2.07
C GLY A 43 7.39 -22.90 -1.24
N GLY A 44 6.16 -22.40 -1.04
CA GLY A 44 5.89 -21.22 -0.21
C GLY A 44 6.25 -21.43 1.26
N TRP A 45 5.88 -22.59 1.83
CA TRP A 45 6.27 -22.94 3.20
C TRP A 45 7.79 -23.09 3.34
N ARG A 46 8.49 -23.67 2.36
CA ARG A 46 9.96 -23.73 2.37
C ARG A 46 10.58 -22.34 2.32
N MET A 47 10.01 -21.41 1.56
CA MET A 47 10.45 -20.01 1.55
C MET A 47 10.28 -19.36 2.92
N ARG A 48 9.18 -19.64 3.64
CA ARG A 48 8.99 -19.18 5.03
C ARG A 48 10.05 -19.75 5.98
N ILE A 49 10.46 -21.02 5.81
CA ILE A 49 11.56 -21.60 6.59
C ILE A 49 12.87 -20.87 6.32
N GLU A 50 13.18 -20.55 5.05
CA GLU A 50 14.37 -19.78 4.70
C GLU A 50 14.33 -18.36 5.27
N LEU A 51 13.17 -17.69 5.22
CA LEU A 51 12.96 -16.41 5.88
C LEU A 51 13.21 -16.54 7.40
N ALA A 52 12.62 -17.53 8.06
CA ALA A 52 12.82 -17.79 9.49
C ALA A 52 14.30 -17.95 9.85
N LYS A 53 15.06 -18.72 9.07
CA LYS A 53 16.51 -18.91 9.26
C LYS A 53 17.26 -17.58 9.22
N ILE A 54 16.96 -16.73 8.23
CA ILE A 54 17.63 -15.44 8.06
C ILE A 54 17.27 -14.51 9.23
N LEU A 55 16.00 -14.46 9.64
CA LEU A 55 15.56 -13.62 10.76
C LEU A 55 16.22 -14.04 12.08
N LEU A 56 16.36 -15.35 12.31
CA LEU A 56 17.01 -15.92 13.51
C LEU A 56 18.52 -15.67 13.55
N GLN A 57 19.18 -15.47 12.40
CA GLN A 57 20.60 -15.10 12.35
C GLN A 57 20.87 -13.68 12.89
N LYS A 58 19.83 -12.83 13.01
CA LYS A 58 19.92 -11.44 13.46
C LYS A 58 21.02 -10.64 12.74
N PRO A 59 21.02 -10.60 11.39
CA PRO A 59 22.04 -9.88 10.62
C PRO A 59 21.95 -8.37 10.87
N ASP A 60 23.08 -7.66 10.71
CA ASP A 60 23.11 -6.20 10.80
C ASP A 60 22.39 -5.52 9.63
N VAL A 61 22.41 -6.16 8.46
CA VAL A 61 21.74 -5.68 7.24
C VAL A 61 20.92 -6.83 6.66
N LEU A 62 19.63 -6.58 6.48
CA LEU A 62 18.69 -7.52 5.89
C LEU A 62 18.28 -7.03 4.51
N LEU A 63 18.46 -7.87 3.49
CA LEU A 63 18.02 -7.61 2.12
C LEU A 63 16.85 -8.56 1.82
N LEU A 64 15.66 -8.01 1.61
CA LEU A 64 14.45 -8.78 1.34
C LEU A 64 13.89 -8.41 -0.03
N ASP A 65 13.72 -9.42 -0.87
CA ASP A 65 13.08 -9.29 -2.18
C ASP A 65 11.71 -9.97 -2.15
N GLU A 66 10.65 -9.18 -2.21
CA GLU A 66 9.24 -9.59 -2.18
C GLU A 66 8.89 -10.62 -1.08
N PRO A 67 9.14 -10.32 0.21
CA PRO A 67 8.93 -11.27 1.30
C PRO A 67 7.45 -11.61 1.56
N THR A 68 6.50 -10.83 1.02
CA THR A 68 5.06 -10.96 1.28
C THR A 68 4.34 -11.95 0.36
N ASN A 69 4.88 -12.29 -0.82
CA ASN A 69 4.20 -13.08 -1.88
C ASN A 69 3.73 -14.50 -1.46
N HIS A 70 4.18 -15.00 -0.31
CA HIS A 70 3.80 -16.30 0.23
C HIS A 70 3.34 -16.24 1.69
N LEU A 71 3.11 -15.04 2.21
CA LEU A 71 2.67 -14.80 3.56
C LEU A 71 1.16 -14.53 3.58
N ASP A 72 0.52 -15.07 4.61
CA ASP A 72 -0.87 -14.77 4.92
C ASP A 72 -0.95 -13.49 5.74
N ILE A 73 -2.15 -12.90 5.82
CA ILE A 73 -2.33 -11.57 6.40
C ILE A 73 -1.77 -11.48 7.83
N GLU A 74 -1.98 -12.51 8.67
CA GLU A 74 -1.41 -12.58 10.03
C GLU A 74 0.12 -12.62 10.02
N SER A 75 0.72 -13.48 9.18
CA SER A 75 2.18 -13.56 9.06
C SER A 75 2.79 -12.26 8.53
N ILE A 76 2.10 -11.55 7.63
CA ILE A 76 2.51 -10.23 7.15
C ILE A 76 2.50 -9.23 8.33
N GLN A 77 1.42 -9.16 9.13
CA GLN A 77 1.36 -8.28 10.31
C GLN A 77 2.48 -8.59 11.32
N TRP A 78 2.75 -9.88 11.55
CA TRP A 78 3.83 -10.29 12.42
C TRP A 78 5.20 -9.86 11.87
N LEU A 79 5.43 -10.06 10.57
CA LEU A 79 6.68 -9.65 9.93
C LEU A 79 6.86 -8.12 9.97
N GLU A 80 5.79 -7.34 9.77
CA GLU A 80 5.82 -5.88 9.91
C GLU A 80 6.34 -5.48 11.30
N GLN A 81 5.77 -6.06 12.36
CA GLN A 81 6.16 -5.80 13.74
C GLN A 81 7.59 -6.28 14.04
N PHE A 82 7.96 -7.45 13.52
CA PHE A 82 9.29 -8.01 13.71
C PHE A 82 10.38 -7.13 13.08
N LEU A 83 10.18 -6.70 11.83
CA LEU A 83 11.12 -5.83 11.12
C LEU A 83 11.22 -4.46 11.78
N ALA A 84 10.10 -3.90 12.25
CA ALA A 84 10.10 -2.62 12.95
C ALA A 84 10.85 -2.66 14.30
N GLN A 85 10.85 -3.81 15.00
CA GLN A 85 11.43 -3.91 16.35
C GLN A 85 12.87 -4.46 16.38
N SER A 86 13.17 -5.46 15.56
CA SER A 86 14.40 -6.25 15.70
C SER A 86 15.47 -5.96 14.65
N ALA A 87 15.10 -5.39 13.50
CA ALA A 87 16.04 -5.22 12.40
C ALA A 87 16.82 -3.92 12.55
N LYS A 88 18.15 -3.97 12.37
CA LYS A 88 19.02 -2.79 12.45
C LYS A 88 18.96 -1.96 11.18
N ALA A 89 19.16 -2.60 10.03
CA ALA A 89 18.99 -2.01 8.72
C ALA A 89 18.28 -3.01 7.80
N VAL A 90 17.20 -2.56 7.14
CA VAL A 90 16.43 -3.37 6.19
C VAL A 90 16.39 -2.64 4.86
N VAL A 91 16.74 -3.36 3.79
CA VAL A 91 16.47 -2.96 2.41
C VAL A 91 15.41 -3.93 1.90
N LEU A 92 14.28 -3.37 1.47
CA LEU A 92 13.11 -4.12 1.08
C LEU A 92 12.70 -3.74 -0.34
N VAL A 93 12.44 -4.74 -1.17
CA VAL A 93 11.69 -4.62 -2.42
C VAL A 93 10.33 -5.27 -2.20
N SER A 94 9.24 -4.55 -2.46
CA SER A 94 7.89 -5.11 -2.41
C SER A 94 6.93 -4.39 -3.35
N HIS A 95 5.86 -5.08 -3.74
CA HIS A 95 4.70 -4.50 -4.41
C HIS A 95 3.48 -4.27 -3.49
N ASP A 96 3.61 -4.48 -2.18
CA ASP A 96 2.57 -4.20 -1.18
C ASP A 96 2.82 -2.82 -0.55
N ARG A 97 2.00 -1.81 -0.87
CA ARG A 97 2.23 -0.44 -0.38
C ARG A 97 1.98 -0.34 1.12
N ALA A 98 0.97 -1.04 1.65
CA ALA A 98 0.70 -1.05 3.09
C ALA A 98 1.89 -1.61 3.87
N PHE A 99 2.47 -2.72 3.39
CA PHE A 99 3.67 -3.30 3.99
C PHE A 99 4.87 -2.34 3.94
N ILE A 100 5.13 -1.72 2.79
CA ILE A 100 6.24 -0.76 2.62
C ILE A 100 6.06 0.44 3.56
N ASN A 101 4.87 1.03 3.61
CA ASN A 101 4.59 2.21 4.45
C ASN A 101 4.69 1.94 5.96
N ASN A 102 4.37 0.71 6.38
CA ASN A 102 4.44 0.31 7.79
C ASN A 102 5.88 -0.01 8.22
N VAL A 103 6.69 -0.61 7.33
CA VAL A 103 8.04 -1.09 7.67
C VAL A 103 9.12 -0.06 7.38
N THR A 104 9.00 0.70 6.30
CA THR A 104 10.08 1.58 5.81
C THR A 104 9.88 3.03 6.26
N ASN A 105 10.98 3.78 6.30
CA ASN A 105 11.03 5.21 6.62
C ASN A 105 11.78 6.03 5.54
N ARG A 106 12.24 5.37 4.47
CA ARG A 106 13.04 5.95 3.39
C ARG A 106 12.75 5.16 2.11
N THR A 107 12.50 5.88 1.02
CA THR A 107 12.14 5.31 -0.28
C THR A 107 13.24 5.61 -1.30
N LEU A 108 13.71 4.57 -2.00
CA LEU A 108 14.68 4.70 -3.08
C LEU A 108 13.96 4.48 -4.42
N GLU A 109 13.91 5.51 -5.26
CA GLU A 109 13.38 5.38 -6.62
C GLU A 109 14.51 4.97 -7.57
N ILE A 110 14.28 3.91 -8.34
CA ILE A 110 15.21 3.44 -9.37
C ILE A 110 14.56 3.67 -10.74
N THR A 111 15.01 4.70 -11.46
CA THR A 111 14.47 5.08 -12.78
C THR A 111 15.62 5.30 -13.78
N CYS A 112 15.54 4.67 -14.95
CA CYS A 112 16.53 4.80 -16.04
C CYS A 112 18.01 4.67 -15.62
N GLY A 113 18.30 3.76 -14.68
CA GLY A 113 19.67 3.52 -14.18
C GLY A 113 20.17 4.58 -13.18
N ARG A 114 19.33 5.53 -12.77
CA ARG A 114 19.59 6.47 -11.68
C ARG A 114 18.83 6.02 -10.43
N VAL A 115 19.42 6.29 -9.27
CA VAL A 115 18.78 6.06 -7.98
C VAL A 115 18.59 7.42 -7.31
N GLU A 116 17.34 7.74 -7.00
CA GLU A 116 16.98 8.92 -6.25
C GLU A 116 16.55 8.55 -4.83
N ASP A 117 17.03 9.33 -3.88
CA ASP A 117 16.85 9.06 -2.46
C ASP A 117 15.83 10.01 -1.83
N TYR A 118 14.75 9.44 -1.32
CA TYR A 118 13.70 10.14 -0.61
C TYR A 118 13.67 9.67 0.84
N LYS A 119 13.96 10.58 1.78
CA LYS A 119 13.95 10.31 3.23
C LYS A 119 12.54 10.34 3.84
N VAL A 120 11.60 9.75 3.13
CA VAL A 120 10.18 9.71 3.50
C VAL A 120 9.61 8.32 3.21
N LYS A 121 8.44 8.06 3.79
CA LYS A 121 7.65 6.85 3.50
C LYS A 121 7.14 6.85 2.05
N TYR A 122 6.62 5.71 1.61
CA TYR A 122 6.17 5.54 0.24
C TYR A 122 5.00 6.48 -0.12
N ASP A 123 4.01 6.65 0.75
CA ASP A 123 2.86 7.54 0.48
C ASP A 123 3.29 9.01 0.29
N GLU A 124 4.16 9.50 1.16
CA GLU A 124 4.74 10.84 1.06
C GLU A 124 5.62 10.98 -0.21
N TYR A 125 6.38 9.94 -0.53
CA TYR A 125 7.16 9.87 -1.77
C TYR A 125 6.27 10.03 -3.01
N VAL A 126 5.11 9.37 -3.07
CA VAL A 126 4.19 9.48 -4.21
C VAL A 126 3.76 10.93 -4.45
N VAL A 127 3.49 11.68 -3.38
CA VAL A 127 3.16 13.11 -3.44
C VAL A 127 4.34 13.93 -3.93
N LEU A 128 5.52 13.77 -3.31
CA LEU A 128 6.74 14.50 -3.70
C LEU A 128 7.14 14.22 -5.16
N ARG A 129 6.95 12.99 -5.63
CA ARG A 129 7.19 12.61 -7.02
C ARG A 129 6.23 13.32 -7.97
N ALA A 130 4.95 13.47 -7.58
CA ALA A 130 3.98 14.20 -8.37
C ALA A 130 4.31 15.69 -8.47
N GLU A 131 4.69 16.32 -7.37
CA GLU A 131 5.12 17.72 -7.33
C GLU A 131 6.38 17.96 -8.17
N ARG A 132 7.39 17.10 -8.03
CA ARG A 132 8.62 17.17 -8.83
C ARG A 132 8.32 17.08 -10.32
N ARG A 133 7.43 16.16 -10.71
CA ARG A 133 7.02 16.01 -12.11
C ARG A 133 6.33 17.26 -12.62
N GLU A 134 5.43 17.84 -11.84
CA GLU A 134 4.77 19.09 -12.22
C GLU A 134 5.79 20.23 -12.43
N GLN A 135 6.82 20.31 -11.57
CA GLN A 135 7.91 21.27 -11.74
C GLN A 135 8.73 21.00 -13.00
N GLN A 136 9.09 19.75 -13.28
CA GLN A 136 9.79 19.34 -14.50
C GLN A 136 8.98 19.68 -15.75
N LEU A 137 7.66 19.43 -15.75
CA LEU A 137 6.77 19.68 -16.87
C LEU A 137 6.64 21.18 -17.15
N ARG A 138 6.45 22.00 -16.10
CA ARG A 138 6.44 23.47 -16.23
C ARG A 138 7.78 24.01 -16.77
N ALA A 139 8.91 23.46 -16.29
CA ALA A 139 10.23 23.84 -16.77
C ALA A 139 10.45 23.45 -18.23
N TYR A 140 9.98 22.26 -18.63
CA TYR A 140 10.01 21.77 -20.01
C TYR A 140 9.16 22.65 -20.93
N GLU A 141 7.93 22.98 -20.55
CA GLU A 141 7.05 23.86 -21.34
C GLU A 141 7.67 25.24 -21.54
N ASN A 142 8.29 25.81 -20.50
CA ASN A 142 8.98 27.09 -20.61
C ASN A 142 10.20 26.99 -21.53
N GLN A 143 11.00 25.92 -21.42
CA GLN A 143 12.12 25.66 -22.32
C GLN A 143 11.66 25.51 -23.78
N GLN A 144 10.54 24.82 -24.03
CA GLN A 144 9.98 24.69 -25.38
C GLN A 144 9.51 26.02 -25.96
N LYS A 145 8.87 26.88 -25.15
CA LYS A 145 8.51 28.25 -25.57
C LYS A 145 9.74 29.08 -25.92
N GLU A 146 10.79 29.03 -25.10
CA GLU A 146 12.05 29.74 -25.40
C GLU A 146 12.71 29.21 -26.68
N ILE A 147 12.72 27.89 -26.89
CA ILE A 147 13.23 27.27 -28.12
C ILE A 147 12.41 27.73 -29.33
N ALA A 148 11.08 27.78 -29.22
CA ALA A 148 10.20 28.25 -30.27
C ALA A 148 10.47 29.73 -30.62
N ASP A 149 10.54 30.61 -29.63
CA ASP A 149 10.84 32.04 -29.83
C ASP A 149 12.21 32.25 -30.49
N ILE A 150 13.22 31.47 -30.09
CA ILE A 150 14.56 31.51 -30.70
C ILE A 150 14.50 31.03 -32.16
N LYS A 151 13.76 29.94 -32.45
CA LYS A 151 13.59 29.43 -33.82
C LYS A 151 12.86 30.43 -34.71
N ASP A 152 11.77 31.03 -34.22
CA ASP A 152 11.00 32.05 -34.93
C ASP A 152 11.86 33.29 -35.25
N PHE A 153 12.70 33.70 -34.29
CA PHE A 153 13.66 34.78 -34.51
C PHE A 153 14.68 34.42 -35.60
N ILE A 154 15.23 33.21 -35.56
CA ILE A 154 16.19 32.73 -36.55
C ILE A 154 15.54 32.72 -37.94
N GLU A 155 14.33 32.18 -38.10
CA GLU A 155 13.63 32.12 -39.39
C GLU A 155 13.28 33.51 -39.91
N ARG A 156 12.71 34.38 -39.07
CA ARG A 156 12.27 35.72 -39.46
C ARG A 156 13.42 36.63 -39.90
N PHE A 157 14.60 36.45 -39.33
CA PHE A 157 15.77 37.30 -39.61
C PHE A 157 16.87 36.60 -40.42
N ARG A 158 16.67 35.35 -40.84
CA ARG A 158 17.66 34.53 -41.56
C ARG A 158 18.23 35.20 -42.81
N TYR A 159 17.37 35.88 -43.56
CA TYR A 159 17.71 36.51 -44.84
C TYR A 159 18.05 38.00 -44.73
N LYS A 160 18.09 38.58 -43.51
CA LYS A 160 18.44 39.99 -43.30
C LYS A 160 19.92 40.15 -42.96
N PRO A 161 20.76 40.72 -43.85
CA PRO A 161 22.21 40.80 -43.66
C PRO A 161 22.63 41.64 -42.44
N THR A 162 21.83 42.63 -42.04
CA THR A 162 22.10 43.47 -40.86
C THR A 162 21.95 42.73 -39.52
N LYS A 163 21.31 41.56 -39.50
CA LYS A 163 21.02 40.78 -38.29
C LYS A 163 21.78 39.45 -38.22
N ALA A 164 22.67 39.17 -39.18
CA ALA A 164 23.38 37.89 -39.30
C ALA A 164 24.17 37.48 -38.04
N VAL A 165 24.82 38.43 -37.37
CA VAL A 165 25.58 38.17 -36.12
C VAL A 165 24.64 37.74 -34.97
N GLN A 166 23.45 38.36 -34.87
CA GLN A 166 22.46 38.01 -33.85
C GLN A 166 21.85 36.64 -34.12
N VAL A 167 21.59 36.30 -35.39
CA VAL A 167 21.10 34.98 -35.80
C VAL A 167 22.13 33.90 -35.48
N GLN A 168 23.42 34.10 -35.81
CA GLN A 168 24.48 33.15 -35.45
C GLN A 168 24.64 32.97 -33.93
N SER A 169 24.49 34.04 -33.15
CA SER A 169 24.51 33.94 -31.68
C SER A 169 23.34 33.11 -31.13
N ARG A 170 22.14 33.27 -31.71
CA ARG A 170 20.93 32.54 -31.31
C ARG A 170 21.00 31.05 -31.70
N ILE A 171 21.60 30.72 -32.84
CA ILE A 171 21.90 29.34 -33.23
C ILE A 171 22.84 28.68 -32.20
N LYS A 172 23.92 29.35 -31.82
CA LYS A 172 24.84 28.85 -30.77
C LYS A 172 24.20 28.74 -29.39
N GLN A 173 23.24 29.61 -29.06
CA GLN A 173 22.48 29.48 -27.81
C GLN A 173 21.61 28.22 -27.85
N LEU A 174 20.91 27.97 -28.97
CA LEU A 174 20.06 26.80 -29.15
C LEU A 174 20.84 25.48 -29.06
N GLU A 175 22.07 25.44 -29.59
CA GLU A 175 22.98 24.27 -29.47
C GLU A 175 23.46 24.00 -28.04
N LYS A 176 23.42 25.00 -27.14
CA LYS A 176 23.87 24.86 -25.75
C LYS A 176 22.75 24.50 -24.78
N ILE A 177 21.50 24.55 -25.21
CA ILE A 177 20.36 24.21 -24.36
C ILE A 177 20.39 22.69 -24.15
N VAL A 178 20.59 22.27 -22.89
CA VAL A 178 20.44 20.86 -22.50
C VAL A 178 18.94 20.58 -22.39
N PRO A 179 18.39 19.62 -23.16
CA PRO A 179 16.97 19.30 -23.07
C PRO A 179 16.64 18.79 -21.67
N ILE A 180 15.58 19.35 -21.08
CA ILE A 180 15.01 18.82 -19.85
C ILE A 180 14.29 17.52 -20.21
N GLU A 181 14.76 16.41 -19.65
CA GLU A 181 14.06 15.14 -19.74
C GLU A 181 12.92 15.17 -18.71
N VAL A 182 11.68 15.09 -19.19
CA VAL A 182 10.52 14.88 -18.33
C VAL A 182 10.39 13.37 -18.16
N ASP A 183 10.27 12.91 -16.92
CA ASP A 183 10.05 11.49 -16.65
C ASP A 183 8.76 11.04 -17.34
N GLU A 184 8.88 10.17 -18.36
CA GLU A 184 7.74 9.59 -19.04
C GLU A 184 7.01 8.66 -18.06
N VAL A 185 5.82 9.08 -17.62
CA VAL A 185 4.87 8.16 -17.04
C VAL A 185 3.98 7.68 -18.16
N ASP A 186 3.74 6.38 -18.23
CA ASP A 186 2.66 5.84 -19.04
C ASP A 186 1.33 6.26 -18.40
N THR A 187 0.97 7.54 -18.54
CA THR A 187 -0.28 8.15 -18.06
C THR A 187 -1.50 7.70 -18.86
N LYS A 188 -1.33 6.73 -19.76
CA LYS A 188 -2.47 5.99 -20.30
C LYS A 188 -3.04 5.12 -19.18
N GLN A 189 -3.77 5.77 -18.26
CA GLN A 189 -4.77 5.12 -17.43
C GLN A 189 -5.80 4.53 -18.39
N MET A 190 -5.50 3.33 -18.88
CA MET A 190 -6.42 2.63 -19.74
C MET A 190 -7.46 2.01 -18.81
N HIS A 191 -8.65 2.61 -18.81
CA HIS A 191 -9.80 2.04 -18.12
C HIS A 191 -10.20 0.73 -18.78
N LEU A 192 -9.67 -0.35 -18.21
CA LEU A 192 -10.03 -1.69 -18.60
C LEU A 192 -11.43 -2.00 -18.07
N LYS A 193 -12.31 -2.44 -18.95
CA LYS A 193 -13.63 -2.96 -18.57
C LYS A 193 -13.78 -4.37 -19.06
N PHE A 194 -14.25 -5.24 -18.17
CA PHE A 194 -14.75 -6.54 -18.57
C PHE A 194 -15.90 -6.36 -19.57
N PRO A 195 -16.04 -7.27 -20.55
CA PRO A 195 -17.21 -7.30 -21.39
C PRO A 195 -18.48 -7.49 -20.54
N PRO A 196 -19.63 -6.90 -20.92
CA PRO A 196 -20.87 -7.07 -20.18
C PRO A 196 -21.23 -8.56 -20.15
N CYS A 197 -21.45 -9.07 -18.94
CA CYS A 197 -21.68 -10.49 -18.72
C CYS A 197 -23.14 -10.88 -18.98
N LEU A 198 -23.36 -12.12 -19.43
CA LEU A 198 -24.70 -12.70 -19.54
C LEU A 198 -25.31 -12.87 -18.14
N ARG A 199 -26.62 -12.58 -18.02
CA ARG A 199 -27.34 -12.69 -16.74
C ARG A 199 -27.35 -14.14 -16.24
N SER A 200 -26.73 -14.37 -15.08
CA SER A 200 -26.84 -15.61 -14.30
C SER A 200 -28.06 -15.60 -13.37
N GLY A 201 -28.38 -16.77 -12.81
CA GLY A 201 -29.31 -16.88 -11.68
C GLY A 201 -28.91 -15.99 -10.49
N ASP A 202 -29.86 -15.71 -9.60
CA ASP A 202 -29.64 -14.75 -8.50
C ASP A 202 -28.62 -15.23 -7.45
N TYR A 203 -28.36 -16.54 -7.41
CA TYR A 203 -27.36 -17.18 -6.54
C TYR A 203 -26.40 -18.04 -7.39
N PRO A 204 -25.27 -17.48 -7.84
CA PRO A 204 -24.29 -18.21 -8.63
C PRO A 204 -23.65 -19.40 -7.90
N VAL A 205 -23.44 -19.27 -6.58
CA VAL A 205 -22.82 -20.31 -5.74
C VAL A 205 -23.61 -20.47 -4.46
N ILE A 206 -24.02 -21.71 -4.18
CA ILE A 206 -24.66 -22.10 -2.91
C ILE A 206 -23.90 -23.31 -2.38
N CYS A 207 -23.32 -23.16 -1.20
CA CYS A 207 -22.70 -24.23 -0.42
C CYS A 207 -23.56 -24.49 0.81
N ASP A 208 -23.93 -25.74 1.03
CA ASP A 208 -24.76 -26.19 2.13
C ASP A 208 -24.11 -27.43 2.77
N GLU A 209 -23.65 -27.26 4.01
CA GLU A 209 -22.90 -28.24 4.78
C GLU A 209 -21.77 -28.93 4.01
N VAL A 210 -21.01 -28.17 3.21
CA VAL A 210 -19.94 -28.73 2.38
C VAL A 210 -18.75 -29.11 3.27
N ARG A 211 -18.26 -30.34 3.09
CA ARG A 211 -17.10 -30.89 3.79
C ARG A 211 -16.10 -31.49 2.80
N LYS A 212 -14.81 -31.29 3.09
CA LYS A 212 -13.72 -31.87 2.29
C LYS A 212 -12.65 -32.52 3.16
N ASP A 213 -12.37 -33.79 2.85
CA ASP A 213 -11.29 -34.58 3.43
C ASP A 213 -10.26 -35.00 2.37
N TYR A 214 -9.00 -35.08 2.81
CA TYR A 214 -7.90 -35.76 2.10
C TYR A 214 -7.33 -36.85 3.01
N GLY A 215 -7.72 -38.10 2.77
CA GLY A 215 -7.38 -39.20 3.67
C GLY A 215 -7.99 -38.94 5.05
N ASP A 216 -7.16 -38.94 6.09
CA ASP A 216 -7.57 -38.68 7.47
C ASP A 216 -7.58 -37.17 7.84
N HIS A 217 -7.14 -36.30 6.93
CA HIS A 217 -7.08 -34.87 7.17
C HIS A 217 -8.33 -34.15 6.63
N THR A 218 -9.15 -33.63 7.54
CA THR A 218 -10.30 -32.78 7.21
C THR A 218 -9.84 -31.35 6.98
N VAL A 219 -10.03 -30.83 5.77
CA VAL A 219 -9.63 -29.46 5.40
C VAL A 219 -10.65 -28.45 5.88
N PHE A 220 -11.93 -28.73 5.62
CA PHE A 220 -13.04 -27.92 6.12
C PHE A 220 -14.28 -28.78 6.29
N ASP A 221 -15.14 -28.35 7.22
CA ASP A 221 -16.33 -29.08 7.65
C ASP A 221 -17.52 -28.14 7.89
N HIS A 222 -18.72 -28.58 7.52
CA HIS A 222 -19.98 -27.83 7.62
C HIS A 222 -19.95 -26.42 6.99
N VAL A 223 -19.28 -26.26 5.84
CA VAL A 223 -19.21 -24.96 5.14
C VAL A 223 -20.54 -24.64 4.49
N THR A 224 -21.23 -23.65 5.06
CA THR A 224 -22.51 -23.12 4.54
C THR A 224 -22.32 -21.67 4.15
N LEU A 225 -22.35 -21.37 2.85
CA LEU A 225 -22.22 -20.01 2.33
C LEU A 225 -23.06 -19.83 1.07
N THR A 226 -23.49 -18.60 0.82
CA THR A 226 -24.30 -18.27 -0.35
C THR A 226 -23.81 -16.95 -0.93
N ILE A 227 -23.42 -16.97 -2.19
CA ILE A 227 -22.93 -15.79 -2.91
C ILE A 227 -24.03 -15.33 -3.85
N LYS A 228 -24.45 -14.07 -3.73
CA LYS A 228 -25.47 -13.49 -4.61
C LYS A 228 -24.86 -12.89 -5.87
N ARG A 229 -25.66 -12.81 -6.93
CA ARG A 229 -25.24 -12.17 -8.19
C ARG A 229 -24.83 -10.72 -7.95
N GLY A 230 -23.64 -10.37 -8.43
CA GLY A 230 -23.06 -9.02 -8.32
C GLY A 230 -22.27 -8.79 -7.03
N GLU A 231 -22.23 -9.76 -6.12
CA GLU A 231 -21.39 -9.66 -4.92
C GLU A 231 -19.92 -9.86 -5.27
N LYS A 232 -19.07 -9.08 -4.59
CA LYS A 232 -17.62 -9.20 -4.62
C LYS A 232 -17.17 -9.61 -3.23
N VAL A 233 -16.68 -10.84 -3.12
CA VAL A 233 -16.38 -11.47 -1.83
C VAL A 233 -14.89 -11.83 -1.77
N ALA A 234 -14.29 -11.63 -0.60
CA ALA A 234 -12.92 -12.07 -0.35
C ALA A 234 -12.90 -13.38 0.45
N PHE A 235 -12.00 -14.29 0.10
CA PHE A 235 -11.66 -15.45 0.93
C PHE A 235 -10.32 -15.16 1.62
N VAL A 236 -10.34 -15.08 2.94
CA VAL A 236 -9.17 -14.80 3.78
C VAL A 236 -8.97 -15.91 4.81
N GLY A 237 -7.76 -16.05 5.31
CA GLY A 237 -7.41 -17.11 6.25
C GLY A 237 -5.98 -17.59 6.05
N LYS A 238 -5.45 -18.37 6.98
CA LYS A 238 -4.07 -18.85 6.95
C LYS A 238 -3.80 -19.71 5.71
N ASN A 239 -2.55 -19.80 5.32
CA ASN A 239 -2.16 -20.70 4.26
C ASN A 239 -2.39 -22.14 4.68
N GLY A 240 -3.06 -22.93 3.84
CA GLY A 240 -3.44 -24.31 4.15
C GLY A 240 -4.84 -24.50 4.73
N GLU A 241 -5.57 -23.44 5.08
CA GLU A 241 -6.96 -23.52 5.62
C GLU A 241 -8.03 -23.86 4.56
N GLY A 242 -7.63 -24.22 3.34
CA GLY A 242 -8.55 -24.75 2.33
C GLY A 242 -9.21 -23.75 1.39
N LYS A 243 -8.77 -22.49 1.31
CA LYS A 243 -9.29 -21.48 0.35
C LYS A 243 -9.29 -21.98 -1.09
N SER A 244 -8.11 -22.32 -1.63
CA SER A 244 -7.99 -22.89 -2.98
C SER A 244 -8.67 -24.26 -3.11
N THR A 245 -8.78 -25.02 -2.02
CA THR A 245 -9.50 -26.30 -2.01
C THR A 245 -11.00 -26.07 -2.23
N LEU A 246 -11.61 -25.10 -1.56
CA LEU A 246 -13.02 -24.76 -1.75
C LEU A 246 -13.25 -24.22 -3.16
N VAL A 247 -12.34 -23.39 -3.68
CA VAL A 247 -12.38 -22.93 -5.08
C VAL A 247 -12.41 -24.11 -6.05
N LYS A 248 -11.54 -25.11 -5.85
CA LYS A 248 -11.53 -26.33 -6.70
C LYS A 248 -12.80 -27.18 -6.55
N CYS A 249 -13.42 -27.19 -5.37
CA CYS A 249 -14.73 -27.81 -5.18
C CYS A 249 -15.84 -27.06 -5.95
N ILE A 250 -15.82 -25.72 -5.94
CA ILE A 250 -16.76 -24.88 -6.71
C ILE A 250 -16.61 -25.14 -8.22
N MET A 251 -15.38 -25.31 -8.71
CA MET A 251 -15.13 -25.66 -10.11
C MET A 251 -15.48 -27.10 -10.47
N GLY A 252 -15.76 -27.96 -9.50
CA GLY A 252 -16.01 -29.39 -9.72
C GLY A 252 -14.76 -30.21 -10.07
N GLU A 253 -13.56 -29.68 -9.86
CA GLU A 253 -12.30 -30.39 -10.14
C GLU A 253 -11.99 -31.49 -9.11
N ILE A 254 -12.50 -31.32 -7.87
CA ILE A 254 -12.20 -32.19 -6.74
C ILE A 254 -13.51 -32.62 -6.06
N PRO A 255 -13.64 -33.91 -5.67
CA PRO A 255 -14.83 -34.40 -4.98
C PRO A 255 -14.95 -33.81 -3.58
N PHE A 256 -16.19 -33.56 -3.16
CA PHE A 256 -16.57 -33.05 -1.85
C PHE A 256 -17.78 -33.84 -1.31
N THR A 257 -18.09 -33.63 -0.03
CA THR A 257 -19.29 -34.12 0.64
C THR A 257 -20.19 -32.94 1.03
N GLY A 258 -21.48 -33.18 1.23
CA GLY A 258 -22.48 -32.11 1.39
C GLY A 258 -23.09 -31.68 0.05
N ASN A 259 -23.63 -30.47 -0.02
CA ASN A 259 -24.38 -29.98 -1.17
C ASN A 259 -23.81 -28.65 -1.70
N LEU A 260 -23.09 -28.71 -2.83
CA LEU A 260 -22.59 -27.54 -3.55
C LEU A 260 -23.35 -27.41 -4.88
N LYS A 261 -24.04 -26.30 -5.06
CA LYS A 261 -24.83 -26.00 -6.26
C LYS A 261 -24.30 -24.77 -6.97
N ILE A 262 -24.01 -24.95 -8.26
CA ILE A 262 -23.73 -23.86 -9.19
C ILE A 262 -25.07 -23.41 -9.81
N GLY A 263 -25.31 -22.10 -9.78
CA GLY A 263 -26.54 -21.48 -10.28
C GLY A 263 -26.75 -21.66 -11.79
N HIS A 264 -27.96 -21.37 -12.25
CA HIS A 264 -28.30 -21.47 -13.67
C HIS A 264 -27.54 -20.44 -14.53
N ASN A 265 -27.08 -20.85 -15.71
CA ASN A 265 -26.30 -20.03 -16.65
C ASN A 265 -25.04 -19.40 -16.03
N VAL A 266 -24.39 -20.04 -15.06
CA VAL A 266 -23.12 -19.56 -14.51
C VAL A 266 -21.97 -19.99 -15.44
N GLN A 267 -21.17 -19.01 -15.85
CA GLN A 267 -19.93 -19.16 -16.62
C GLN A 267 -18.78 -18.72 -15.73
N ILE A 268 -17.98 -19.69 -15.30
CA ILE A 268 -16.88 -19.48 -14.35
C ILE A 268 -15.61 -19.14 -15.12
N GLY A 269 -15.02 -17.98 -14.83
CA GLY A 269 -13.66 -17.64 -15.18
C GLY A 269 -12.76 -17.85 -13.97
N TYR A 270 -11.74 -18.70 -14.08
CA TYR A 270 -10.82 -18.99 -12.99
C TYR A 270 -9.42 -18.47 -13.33
N PHE A 271 -8.85 -17.65 -12.44
CA PHE A 271 -7.43 -17.27 -12.43
C PHE A 271 -6.70 -18.02 -11.32
N ALA A 272 -5.70 -18.82 -11.69
CA ALA A 272 -4.84 -19.50 -10.73
C ALA A 272 -3.38 -19.12 -10.93
N GLN A 273 -2.60 -19.17 -9.85
CA GLN A 273 -1.16 -18.94 -9.88
C GLN A 273 -0.41 -19.82 -10.92
N ASN A 274 -0.90 -21.03 -11.19
CA ASN A 274 -0.29 -21.95 -12.16
C ASN A 274 -0.80 -21.77 -13.60
N GLN A 275 -1.81 -20.93 -13.85
CA GLN A 275 -2.43 -20.80 -15.17
C GLN A 275 -1.49 -20.11 -16.19
N ALA A 276 -0.55 -19.30 -15.70
CA ALA A 276 0.54 -18.74 -16.51
C ALA A 276 1.44 -19.82 -17.15
N GLN A 277 1.54 -21.01 -16.53
CA GLN A 277 2.29 -22.15 -17.07
C GLN A 277 1.51 -22.95 -18.11
N LEU A 278 0.18 -22.78 -18.18
CA LEU A 278 -0.69 -23.44 -19.15
C LEU A 278 -0.79 -22.69 -20.49
N LEU A 279 -0.13 -21.54 -20.61
CA LEU A 279 -0.07 -20.78 -21.87
C LEU A 279 0.78 -21.53 -22.91
N ASP A 280 0.35 -21.49 -24.18
CA ASP A 280 1.10 -22.14 -25.26
C ASP A 280 2.38 -21.35 -25.58
N GLU A 281 3.51 -21.92 -25.22
CA GLU A 281 4.85 -21.34 -25.40
C GLU A 281 5.22 -21.08 -26.88
N LYS A 282 4.51 -21.72 -27.83
CA LYS A 282 4.75 -21.59 -29.27
C LYS A 282 4.03 -20.39 -29.90
N LEU A 283 3.03 -19.82 -29.24
CA LEU A 283 2.29 -18.68 -29.75
C LEU A 283 2.99 -17.37 -29.39
N THR A 284 2.73 -16.32 -30.17
CA THR A 284 3.07 -14.95 -29.77
C THR A 284 2.08 -14.42 -28.76
N ILE A 285 2.45 -13.35 -28.04
CA ILE A 285 1.53 -12.65 -27.12
C ILE A 285 0.25 -12.25 -27.85
N PHE A 286 0.40 -11.63 -29.03
CA PHE A 286 -0.72 -11.21 -29.85
C PHE A 286 -1.60 -12.39 -30.28
N GLN A 287 -1.02 -13.47 -30.80
CA GLN A 287 -1.78 -14.65 -31.24
C GLN A 287 -2.55 -15.31 -30.09
N THR A 288 -1.93 -15.38 -28.91
CA THR A 288 -2.57 -15.97 -27.71
C THR A 288 -3.86 -15.24 -27.36
N ILE A 289 -3.87 -13.91 -27.53
CA ILE A 289 -5.01 -13.05 -27.24
C ILE A 289 -6.02 -13.01 -28.39
N ASP A 290 -5.57 -12.88 -29.65
CA ASP A 290 -6.44 -12.81 -30.84
C ASP A 290 -7.28 -14.09 -31.04
N ASN A 291 -6.74 -15.24 -30.62
CA ASN A 291 -7.45 -16.52 -30.65
C ASN A 291 -8.65 -16.57 -29.70
N VAL A 292 -8.63 -15.77 -28.63
CA VAL A 292 -9.66 -15.77 -27.57
C VAL A 292 -10.60 -14.57 -27.73
N ALA A 293 -10.09 -13.45 -28.24
CA ALA A 293 -10.88 -12.26 -28.50
C ALA A 293 -12.00 -12.54 -29.52
N THR A 294 -13.24 -12.28 -29.11
CA THR A 294 -14.44 -12.44 -29.96
C THR A 294 -15.18 -11.10 -30.13
N GLY A 295 -15.90 -10.95 -31.25
CA GLY A 295 -16.74 -9.78 -31.52
C GLY A 295 -15.98 -8.45 -31.52
N GLU A 296 -16.56 -7.43 -30.89
CA GLU A 296 -16.01 -6.06 -30.80
C GLU A 296 -14.69 -5.99 -30.00
N MET A 297 -14.40 -6.99 -29.15
CA MET A 297 -13.17 -7.02 -28.35
C MET A 297 -11.91 -7.21 -29.20
N ARG A 298 -12.03 -7.79 -30.41
CA ARG A 298 -10.91 -7.90 -31.36
C ARG A 298 -10.34 -6.54 -31.76
N LEU A 299 -11.19 -5.52 -31.88
CA LEU A 299 -10.75 -4.17 -32.23
C LEU A 299 -9.94 -3.50 -31.12
N LYS A 300 -10.07 -3.99 -29.87
CA LYS A 300 -9.42 -3.44 -28.67
C LYS A 300 -8.19 -4.26 -28.23
N VAL A 301 -7.81 -5.31 -28.94
CA VAL A 301 -6.68 -6.20 -28.55
C VAL A 301 -5.38 -5.42 -28.40
N ASN A 302 -5.08 -4.50 -29.32
CA ASN A 302 -3.86 -3.69 -29.24
C ASN A 302 -3.89 -2.73 -28.03
N ASP A 303 -5.05 -2.16 -27.73
CA ASP A 303 -5.23 -1.32 -26.55
C ASP A 303 -5.02 -2.16 -25.28
N LEU A 304 -5.63 -3.35 -25.20
CA LEU A 304 -5.50 -4.28 -24.07
C LEU A 304 -4.06 -4.72 -23.82
N LEU A 305 -3.34 -5.07 -24.88
CA LEU A 305 -1.92 -5.40 -24.79
C LEU A 305 -1.11 -4.18 -24.33
N GLY A 306 -1.44 -2.98 -24.82
CA GLY A 306 -0.86 -1.73 -24.36
C GLY A 306 -1.01 -1.53 -22.85
N ALA A 307 -2.22 -1.73 -22.30
CA ALA A 307 -2.50 -1.54 -20.87
C ALA A 307 -1.68 -2.43 -19.93
N PHE A 308 -1.28 -3.62 -20.37
CA PHE A 308 -0.49 -4.58 -19.58
C PHE A 308 1.00 -4.57 -19.94
N MET A 309 1.49 -3.46 -20.53
CA MET A 309 2.88 -3.25 -20.92
C MET A 309 3.37 -4.18 -22.03
N PHE A 310 2.47 -4.69 -22.89
CA PHE A 310 2.77 -5.49 -24.08
C PHE A 310 2.62 -4.71 -25.39
N GLY A 311 2.80 -3.39 -25.35
CA GLY A 311 2.70 -2.53 -26.53
C GLY A 311 3.84 -2.71 -27.55
N GLY A 312 3.57 -2.31 -28.79
CA GLY A 312 4.56 -2.23 -29.86
C GLY A 312 5.14 -3.59 -30.26
N GLU A 313 6.46 -3.66 -30.47
CA GLU A 313 7.17 -4.89 -30.86
C GLU A 313 7.09 -6.02 -29.83
N THR A 314 6.73 -5.70 -28.59
CA THR A 314 6.61 -6.68 -27.50
C THR A 314 5.49 -7.67 -27.76
N SER A 315 4.40 -7.27 -28.44
CA SER A 315 3.27 -8.16 -28.75
C SER A 315 3.63 -9.32 -29.68
N GLU A 316 4.68 -9.17 -30.47
CA GLU A 316 5.18 -10.18 -31.42
C GLU A 316 6.14 -11.19 -30.77
N LYS A 317 6.52 -10.98 -29.50
CA LYS A 317 7.37 -11.93 -28.79
C LYS A 317 6.63 -13.25 -28.52
N TYR A 318 7.39 -14.34 -28.49
CA TYR A 318 6.86 -15.66 -28.11
C TYR A 318 6.67 -15.77 -26.61
N VAL A 319 5.60 -16.46 -26.19
CA VAL A 319 5.27 -16.71 -24.78
C VAL A 319 6.44 -17.40 -24.04
N LYS A 320 7.21 -18.25 -24.71
CA LYS A 320 8.39 -18.90 -24.12
C LYS A 320 9.44 -17.93 -23.55
N VAL A 321 9.55 -16.73 -24.10
CA VAL A 321 10.58 -15.73 -23.72
C VAL A 321 10.13 -14.86 -22.55
N LEU A 322 8.83 -14.89 -22.22
CA LEU A 322 8.26 -14.07 -21.16
C LEU A 322 8.72 -14.51 -19.78
N SER A 323 9.00 -13.52 -18.93
CA SER A 323 9.19 -13.68 -17.49
C SER A 323 7.91 -14.19 -16.81
N GLY A 324 8.02 -14.70 -15.58
CA GLY A 324 6.87 -15.18 -14.82
C GLY A 324 5.77 -14.11 -14.64
N GLY A 325 6.17 -12.87 -14.33
CA GLY A 325 5.23 -11.75 -14.20
C GLY A 325 4.56 -11.38 -15.53
N GLU A 326 5.30 -11.38 -16.63
CA GLU A 326 4.73 -11.17 -17.98
C GLU A 326 3.75 -12.31 -18.36
N ARG A 327 4.09 -13.57 -18.10
CA ARG A 327 3.17 -14.69 -18.34
C ARG A 327 1.89 -14.56 -17.50
N SER A 328 2.01 -14.12 -16.25
CA SER A 328 0.87 -13.86 -15.36
C SER A 328 -0.04 -12.76 -15.93
N ARG A 329 0.54 -11.63 -16.36
CA ARG A 329 -0.21 -10.54 -17.02
C ARG A 329 -0.91 -11.02 -18.28
N LEU A 330 -0.25 -11.81 -19.12
CA LEU A 330 -0.85 -12.35 -20.34
C LEU A 330 -2.03 -13.29 -20.05
N ALA A 331 -1.90 -14.16 -19.05
CA ALA A 331 -2.99 -15.03 -18.59
C ALA A 331 -4.17 -14.21 -18.07
N MET A 332 -3.90 -13.10 -17.36
CA MET A 332 -4.94 -12.17 -16.91
C MET A 332 -5.70 -11.55 -18.07
N ILE A 333 -5.00 -11.03 -19.09
CA ILE A 333 -5.63 -10.46 -20.30
C ILE A 333 -6.53 -11.49 -20.99
N LYS A 334 -6.06 -12.73 -21.09
CA LYS A 334 -6.86 -13.83 -21.65
C LYS A 334 -8.17 -14.01 -20.89
N LEU A 335 -8.12 -14.04 -19.56
CA LEU A 335 -9.30 -14.17 -18.71
C LEU A 335 -10.26 -12.97 -18.84
N LEU A 336 -9.71 -11.76 -18.98
CA LEU A 336 -10.48 -10.52 -19.16
C LEU A 336 -11.28 -10.48 -20.46
N LEU A 337 -10.89 -11.28 -21.45
CA LEU A 337 -11.54 -11.39 -22.75
C LEU A 337 -12.60 -12.49 -22.82
N GLU A 338 -12.59 -13.41 -21.86
CA GLU A 338 -13.56 -14.49 -21.80
C GLU A 338 -14.90 -13.95 -21.25
N PRO A 339 -16.03 -14.21 -21.93
CA PRO A 339 -17.34 -13.80 -21.43
C PRO A 339 -17.72 -14.68 -20.25
N VAL A 340 -17.40 -14.23 -19.03
CA VAL A 340 -17.70 -14.92 -17.77
C VAL A 340 -18.61 -14.06 -16.89
N ASN A 341 -19.40 -14.70 -16.01
CA ASN A 341 -20.28 -14.00 -15.08
C ASN A 341 -20.04 -14.35 -13.60
N LEU A 342 -19.20 -15.36 -13.34
CA LEU A 342 -18.58 -15.63 -12.05
C LEU A 342 -17.06 -15.65 -12.25
N LEU A 343 -16.36 -14.70 -11.65
CA LEU A 343 -14.91 -14.62 -11.68
C LEU A 343 -14.34 -15.15 -10.36
N ILE A 344 -13.38 -16.08 -10.44
CA ILE A 344 -12.66 -16.59 -9.28
C ILE A 344 -11.18 -16.29 -9.48
N LEU A 345 -10.60 -15.50 -8.58
CA LEU A 345 -9.20 -15.07 -8.65
C LEU A 345 -8.44 -15.61 -7.45
N ASP A 346 -7.51 -16.55 -7.67
CA ASP A 346 -6.68 -17.15 -6.62
C ASP A 346 -5.27 -16.53 -6.63
N GLU A 347 -5.03 -15.65 -5.65
CA GLU A 347 -3.84 -14.80 -5.50
C GLU A 347 -3.47 -14.02 -6.79
N PRO A 348 -4.39 -13.20 -7.32
CA PRO A 348 -4.19 -12.52 -8.61
C PRO A 348 -3.12 -11.43 -8.58
N THR A 349 -2.79 -10.91 -7.40
CA THR A 349 -1.81 -9.84 -7.19
C THR A 349 -0.37 -10.33 -7.17
N ASN A 350 -0.16 -11.65 -7.09
CA ASN A 350 1.18 -12.24 -7.08
C ASN A 350 1.89 -11.95 -8.40
N HIS A 351 3.10 -11.40 -8.30
CA HIS A 351 3.96 -11.03 -9.44
C HIS A 351 3.40 -9.90 -10.33
N LEU A 352 2.41 -9.14 -9.86
CA LEU A 352 1.97 -7.91 -10.50
C LEU A 352 2.66 -6.70 -9.85
N ASP A 353 3.08 -5.75 -10.69
CA ASP A 353 3.55 -4.45 -10.21
C ASP A 353 2.38 -3.60 -9.69
N MET A 354 2.71 -2.53 -8.98
CA MET A 354 1.72 -1.65 -8.35
C MET A 354 0.72 -1.07 -9.36
N GLN A 355 1.17 -0.75 -10.58
CA GLN A 355 0.31 -0.20 -11.63
C GLN A 355 -0.67 -1.25 -12.17
N SER A 356 -0.21 -2.46 -12.46
CA SER A 356 -1.05 -3.57 -12.92
C SER A 356 -2.08 -3.97 -11.86
N LYS A 357 -1.71 -3.92 -10.58
CA LYS A 357 -2.65 -4.16 -9.46
C LYS A 357 -3.78 -3.14 -9.46
N ASP A 358 -3.48 -1.86 -9.63
CA ASP A 358 -4.50 -0.79 -9.69
C ASP A 358 -5.44 -0.98 -10.90
N VAL A 359 -4.89 -1.25 -12.09
CA VAL A 359 -5.68 -1.52 -13.31
C VAL A 359 -6.61 -2.72 -13.12
N LEU A 360 -6.10 -3.80 -12.53
CA LEU A 360 -6.89 -5.00 -12.23
C LEU A 360 -8.00 -4.70 -11.21
N LYS A 361 -7.68 -3.94 -10.16
CA LYS A 361 -8.64 -3.54 -9.13
C LYS A 361 -9.77 -2.71 -9.73
N GLU A 362 -9.45 -1.73 -10.58
CA GLU A 362 -10.46 -0.94 -11.30
C GLU A 362 -11.34 -1.80 -12.22
N ALA A 363 -10.73 -2.73 -12.95
CA ALA A 363 -11.46 -3.62 -13.83
C ALA A 363 -12.46 -4.50 -13.07
N ILE A 364 -12.04 -5.12 -11.96
CA ILE A 364 -12.92 -5.94 -11.12
C ILE A 364 -13.98 -5.06 -10.46
N LYS A 365 -13.66 -3.83 -10.08
CA LYS A 365 -14.65 -2.88 -9.54
C LYS A 365 -15.71 -2.49 -10.58
N ALA A 366 -15.34 -2.40 -11.85
CA ALA A 366 -16.26 -2.16 -12.97
C ALA A 366 -16.98 -3.42 -13.49
N PHE A 367 -16.58 -4.62 -13.03
CA PHE A 367 -17.23 -5.87 -13.41
C PHE A 367 -18.63 -5.97 -12.82
N ASP A 368 -19.63 -6.18 -13.69
CA ASP A 368 -21.04 -6.34 -13.34
C ASP A 368 -21.40 -7.75 -12.84
N GLY A 369 -20.47 -8.70 -13.01
CA GLY A 369 -20.65 -10.08 -12.55
C GLY A 369 -20.32 -10.27 -11.07
N THR A 370 -20.22 -11.53 -10.68
CA THR A 370 -19.91 -11.93 -9.30
C THR A 370 -18.42 -12.27 -9.22
N ALA A 371 -17.72 -11.84 -8.16
CA ALA A 371 -16.29 -12.10 -8.01
C ALA A 371 -15.96 -12.75 -6.66
N ILE A 372 -15.17 -13.83 -6.69
CA ILE A 372 -14.56 -14.48 -5.53
C ILE A 372 -13.06 -14.22 -5.61
N ILE A 373 -12.51 -13.50 -4.64
CA ILE A 373 -11.10 -13.10 -4.64
C ILE A 373 -10.42 -13.75 -3.44
N VAL A 374 -9.47 -14.63 -3.71
CA VAL A 374 -8.52 -15.12 -2.71
C VAL A 374 -7.29 -14.23 -2.80
N SER A 375 -7.05 -13.41 -1.78
CA SER A 375 -5.85 -12.58 -1.75
C SER A 375 -5.44 -12.26 -0.33
N HIS A 376 -4.13 -12.08 -0.15
CA HIS A 376 -3.53 -11.55 1.07
C HIS A 376 -3.22 -10.05 1.02
N ASP A 377 -3.41 -9.42 -0.14
CA ASP A 377 -3.12 -8.01 -0.34
C ASP A 377 -4.26 -7.14 0.21
N ARG A 378 -4.02 -6.47 1.34
CA ARG A 378 -5.02 -5.68 2.05
C ARG A 378 -5.48 -4.49 1.23
N GLU A 379 -4.54 -3.83 0.55
CA GLU A 379 -4.84 -2.65 -0.25
C GLU A 379 -5.61 -3.02 -1.51
N PHE A 380 -5.30 -4.16 -2.12
CA PHE A 380 -6.05 -4.65 -3.27
C PHE A 380 -7.51 -4.97 -2.92
N LEU A 381 -7.76 -5.61 -1.78
CA LEU A 381 -9.10 -5.93 -1.30
C LEU A 381 -9.88 -4.70 -0.82
N ASP A 382 -9.19 -3.65 -0.38
CA ASP A 382 -9.84 -2.46 0.17
C ASP A 382 -10.69 -1.72 -0.88
N GLY A 383 -11.95 -1.46 -0.54
CA GLY A 383 -12.93 -0.85 -1.46
C GLY A 383 -13.28 -1.71 -2.70
N LEU A 384 -12.85 -2.97 -2.74
CA LEU A 384 -13.17 -3.94 -3.79
C LEU A 384 -14.23 -4.96 -3.34
N VAL A 385 -14.17 -5.38 -2.07
CA VAL A 385 -15.07 -6.39 -1.50
C VAL A 385 -15.97 -5.82 -0.42
N ASP A 386 -17.22 -6.31 -0.40
CA ASP A 386 -18.24 -5.91 0.58
C ASP A 386 -18.48 -6.98 1.65
N LYS A 387 -17.94 -8.18 1.45
CA LYS A 387 -17.97 -9.30 2.40
C LYS A 387 -16.67 -10.08 2.39
N VAL A 388 -16.32 -10.61 3.55
CA VAL A 388 -15.12 -11.40 3.77
C VAL A 388 -15.52 -12.75 4.38
N TYR A 389 -15.10 -13.85 3.76
CA TYR A 389 -15.23 -15.18 4.33
C TYR A 389 -13.88 -15.59 4.93
N GLU A 390 -13.87 -15.75 6.25
CA GLU A 390 -12.72 -16.18 7.03
C GLU A 390 -12.66 -17.71 7.09
N PHE A 391 -11.53 -18.27 6.69
CA PHE A 391 -11.19 -19.68 6.82
C PHE A 391 -10.27 -19.86 8.02
N ALA A 392 -10.79 -20.47 9.09
CA ALA A 392 -10.04 -20.70 10.31
C ALA A 392 -10.49 -22.00 11.00
N GLY A 393 -9.52 -22.88 11.31
CA GLY A 393 -9.76 -24.10 12.08
C GLY A 393 -10.75 -25.04 11.39
N GLY A 394 -10.72 -25.11 10.06
CA GLY A 394 -11.60 -25.95 9.25
C GLY A 394 -13.06 -25.47 9.18
N LYS A 395 -13.37 -24.25 9.62
CA LYS A 395 -14.69 -23.62 9.45
C LYS A 395 -14.58 -22.36 8.62
N VAL A 396 -15.69 -22.00 7.97
CA VAL A 396 -15.81 -20.76 7.20
C VAL A 396 -16.82 -19.85 7.89
N ARG A 397 -16.40 -18.63 8.24
CA ARG A 397 -17.25 -17.61 8.88
C ARG A 397 -17.45 -16.43 7.94
N GLU A 398 -18.68 -15.95 7.85
CA GLU A 398 -19.03 -14.76 7.07
C GLU A 398 -18.88 -13.50 7.93
N HIS A 399 -18.14 -12.54 7.41
CA HIS A 399 -17.99 -11.20 7.96
C HIS A 399 -18.53 -10.17 6.96
N LEU A 400 -19.42 -9.30 7.44
CA LEU A 400 -19.97 -8.20 6.64
C LEU A 400 -19.04 -6.98 6.73
N GLY A 401 -18.79 -6.32 5.60
CA GLY A 401 -17.90 -5.17 5.52
C GLY A 401 -16.61 -5.46 4.75
N GLY A 402 -15.72 -4.48 4.71
CA GLY A 402 -14.46 -4.56 3.98
C GLY A 402 -13.38 -5.32 4.74
N ILE A 403 -12.20 -5.46 4.13
CA ILE A 403 -11.06 -6.15 4.73
C ILE A 403 -10.60 -5.52 6.06
N TYR A 404 -10.64 -4.18 6.16
CA TYR A 404 -10.24 -3.49 7.39
C TYR A 404 -11.27 -3.61 8.52
N ASP A 405 -12.56 -3.77 8.20
CA ASP A 405 -13.59 -4.08 9.21
C ASP A 405 -13.31 -5.45 9.84
N TYR A 406 -13.05 -6.44 9.00
CA TYR A 406 -12.64 -7.78 9.42
C TYR A 406 -11.36 -7.72 10.28
N LEU A 407 -10.31 -7.02 9.85
CA LEU A 407 -9.06 -6.94 10.61
C LEU A 407 -9.24 -6.26 11.97
N ARG A 408 -10.08 -5.24 12.07
CA ARG A 408 -10.42 -4.60 13.34
C ARG A 408 -11.16 -5.55 14.27
N ALA A 409 -12.16 -6.27 13.76
CA ALA A 409 -12.91 -7.25 14.54
C ALA A 409 -12.01 -8.39 15.02
N HIS A 410 -11.19 -8.95 14.13
CA HIS A 410 -10.25 -10.02 14.45
C HIS A 410 -9.20 -9.58 15.48
N ASN A 411 -8.65 -8.36 15.36
CA ASN A 411 -7.72 -7.81 16.35
C ASN A 411 -8.39 -7.57 17.72
N ALA A 412 -9.64 -7.11 17.74
CA ALA A 412 -10.38 -6.95 18.99
C ALA A 412 -10.67 -8.31 19.66
N GLU A 413 -11.02 -9.33 18.88
CA GLU A 413 -11.22 -10.69 19.37
C GLU A 413 -9.93 -11.31 19.88
N SER A 414 -8.80 -11.15 19.17
CA SER A 414 -7.51 -11.70 19.60
C SER A 414 -6.99 -11.04 20.89
N ILE A 415 -7.16 -9.72 21.04
CA ILE A 415 -6.87 -9.01 22.28
C ILE A 415 -7.79 -9.49 23.41
N SER A 416 -9.09 -9.64 23.14
CA SER A 416 -10.06 -10.13 24.12
C SER A 416 -9.76 -11.58 24.56
N GLN A 417 -9.35 -12.44 23.63
CA GLN A 417 -8.92 -13.82 23.91
C GLN A 417 -7.61 -13.87 24.70
N ALA A 418 -6.64 -13.00 24.38
CA ALA A 418 -5.40 -12.89 25.14
C ALA A 418 -5.66 -12.44 26.59
N LEU A 419 -6.55 -11.46 26.78
CA LEU A 419 -7.00 -11.02 28.11
C LEU A 419 -7.77 -12.13 28.85
N ALA A 420 -8.66 -12.85 28.18
CA ALA A 420 -9.40 -13.96 28.77
C ALA A 420 -8.48 -15.13 29.19
N ASN A 421 -7.46 -15.44 28.39
CA ASN A 421 -6.47 -16.48 28.70
C ASN A 421 -5.53 -16.07 29.86
N GLN A 422 -5.25 -14.77 30.03
CA GLN A 422 -4.54 -14.26 31.21
C GLN A 422 -5.37 -14.37 32.49
N VAL A 423 -6.68 -14.12 32.42
CA VAL A 423 -7.60 -14.33 33.55
C VAL A 423 -7.80 -15.82 33.85
N GLY A 424 -7.79 -16.68 32.82
CA GLY A 424 -7.89 -18.14 32.96
C GLY A 424 -6.67 -18.80 33.61
N SER A 425 -5.47 -18.28 33.41
CA SER A 425 -4.23 -18.83 34.03
C SER A 425 -4.04 -18.48 35.51
N GLN A 426 -4.83 -17.56 36.08
CA GLN A 426 -4.79 -17.27 37.52
C GLN A 426 -5.70 -18.18 38.36
N ASN A 427 -6.53 -19.03 37.74
CA ASN A 427 -7.49 -19.89 38.46
C ASN A 427 -7.06 -21.36 38.69
N MET A 428 -5.80 -21.72 38.44
CA MET A 428 -5.21 -22.98 38.91
C MET A 428 -4.04 -22.75 39.89
N SER A 429 -4.26 -21.95 40.93
CA SER A 429 -3.49 -22.06 42.18
C SER A 429 -4.15 -21.28 43.32
N SER A 430 -5.25 -21.80 43.88
CA SER A 430 -5.55 -21.75 45.33
C SER A 430 -6.96 -22.29 45.61
N ALA A 431 -7.00 -23.52 46.12
CA ALA A 431 -8.15 -23.99 46.89
C ALA A 431 -8.02 -23.47 48.33
N GLY A 432 -8.92 -22.55 48.72
CA GLY A 432 -9.05 -22.05 50.08
C GLY A 432 -10.33 -21.22 50.24
N SER A 433 -11.27 -21.73 51.02
CA SER A 433 -12.65 -21.25 51.20
C SER A 433 -12.78 -19.82 51.77
N PRO A 434 -13.96 -19.17 51.62
CA PRO A 434 -14.13 -17.74 51.87
C PRO A 434 -14.45 -17.47 53.34
N SER A 435 -13.92 -16.39 53.90
CA SER A 435 -14.45 -15.78 55.12
C SER A 435 -14.63 -14.28 54.95
N SER A 436 -15.85 -13.87 55.29
CA SER A 436 -16.37 -12.52 55.32
C SER A 436 -15.66 -11.65 56.35
N SER A 437 -15.22 -10.46 55.95
CA SER A 437 -15.26 -9.29 56.82
C SER A 437 -15.27 -8.01 55.99
N SER A 438 -16.31 -7.23 56.23
CA SER A 438 -16.49 -5.86 55.78
C SER A 438 -15.68 -4.92 56.68
N SER A 439 -14.81 -4.10 56.10
CA SER A 439 -14.46 -2.78 56.65
C SER A 439 -13.83 -1.91 55.57
N SER A 440 -14.50 -0.79 55.33
CA SER A 440 -14.05 0.40 54.62
C SER A 440 -12.68 0.92 55.08
N ALA A 441 -11.80 1.24 54.14
CA ALA A 441 -10.95 2.44 54.18
C ALA A 441 -10.23 2.62 52.84
N GLU A 442 -10.20 3.88 52.42
CA GLU A 442 -9.60 4.43 51.22
C GLU A 442 -8.07 4.23 51.13
N SER A 443 -7.56 4.44 49.92
CA SER A 443 -6.21 4.87 49.54
C SER A 443 -5.11 3.81 49.33
N SER A 444 -4.87 3.48 48.06
CA SER A 444 -3.51 3.50 47.46
C SER A 444 -3.55 3.32 45.93
N GLU A 445 -4.29 4.19 45.22
CA GLU A 445 -4.01 4.50 43.81
C GLU A 445 -3.26 5.83 43.75
N VAL A 446 -1.96 5.80 44.04
CA VAL A 446 -1.08 6.94 43.83
C VAL A 446 0.27 6.44 43.31
N SER A 447 0.38 6.24 42.00
CA SER A 447 1.69 6.32 41.31
C SER A 447 1.66 6.47 39.78
N SER A 448 0.51 6.57 39.11
CA SER A 448 0.45 6.84 37.65
C SER A 448 -0.33 8.12 37.25
N GLY A 449 -1.37 8.50 38.00
CA GLY A 449 -2.19 9.67 37.66
C GLY A 449 -1.56 11.05 37.95
N LYS A 450 -0.57 11.14 38.85
CA LYS A 450 0.10 12.41 39.17
C LYS A 450 1.13 12.85 38.12
N LEU A 451 1.71 11.91 37.38
CA LEU A 451 2.64 12.19 36.28
C LEU A 451 1.88 12.75 35.07
N SER A 452 0.76 12.12 34.70
CA SER A 452 -0.10 12.56 33.59
C SER A 452 -0.69 13.96 33.79
N TYR A 453 -1.13 14.33 35.02
CA TYR A 453 -1.67 15.68 35.29
C TYR A 453 -0.59 16.77 35.26
N ALA A 454 0.63 16.47 35.71
CA ALA A 454 1.74 17.41 35.68
C ALA A 454 2.20 17.70 34.25
N GLU A 455 2.30 16.66 33.41
CA GLU A 455 2.66 16.76 31.99
C GLU A 455 1.59 17.52 31.19
N HIS A 456 0.31 17.21 31.40
CA HIS A 456 -0.79 17.95 30.76
C HIS A 456 -0.81 19.44 31.13
N LYS A 457 -0.52 19.77 32.39
CA LYS A 457 -0.46 21.15 32.87
C LYS A 457 0.74 21.91 32.31
N GLU A 458 1.85 21.22 32.08
CA GLU A 458 3.05 21.82 31.49
C GLU A 458 2.86 22.08 29.98
N GLN A 459 2.29 21.12 29.24
CA GLN A 459 1.92 21.31 27.83
C GLN A 459 0.91 22.46 27.67
N GLN A 460 -0.12 22.52 28.51
CA GLN A 460 -1.12 23.59 28.43
C GLN A 460 -0.51 24.97 28.77
N LYS A 461 0.54 25.02 29.60
CA LYS A 461 1.29 26.26 29.89
C LYS A 461 2.16 26.69 28.68
N LYS A 462 2.75 25.74 27.95
CA LYS A 462 3.50 26.00 26.71
C LYS A 462 2.59 26.54 25.61
N ILE A 463 1.44 25.89 25.38
CA ILE A 463 0.41 26.33 24.43
C ILE A 463 -0.04 27.76 24.76
N ARG A 464 -0.39 28.03 26.02
CA ARG A 464 -0.85 29.38 26.44
C ARG A 464 0.23 30.46 26.28
N LYS A 465 1.52 30.09 26.38
CA LYS A 465 2.63 31.02 26.16
C LYS A 465 2.80 31.34 24.68
N ALA A 466 2.73 30.33 23.82
CA ALA A 466 2.79 30.49 22.35
C ALA A 466 1.59 31.30 21.83
N GLU A 467 0.37 31.01 22.30
CA GLU A 467 -0.84 31.77 21.97
C GLU A 467 -0.74 33.25 22.38
N LYS A 468 -0.09 33.54 23.51
CA LYS A 468 0.15 34.93 23.94
C LYS A 468 1.16 35.65 23.04
N ALA A 469 2.20 34.95 22.56
CA ALA A 469 3.20 35.51 21.67
C ALA A 469 2.60 35.84 20.29
N VAL A 470 1.82 34.92 19.71
CA VAL A 470 1.10 35.15 18.44
C VAL A 470 0.17 36.36 18.56
N LYS A 471 -0.63 36.42 19.65
CA LYS A 471 -1.54 37.54 19.89
C LYS A 471 -0.81 38.88 20.07
N GLU A 472 0.37 38.88 20.68
CA GLU A 472 1.19 40.09 20.80
C GLU A 472 1.69 40.56 19.42
N CYS A 473 2.14 39.65 18.55
CA CYS A 473 2.50 39.97 17.16
C CYS A 473 1.31 40.50 16.35
N GLU A 474 0.13 39.88 16.45
CA GLU A 474 -1.08 40.37 15.78
C GLU A 474 -1.41 41.83 16.18
N THR A 475 -1.33 42.15 17.48
CA THR A 475 -1.60 43.53 17.93
C THR A 475 -0.54 44.54 17.46
N LYS A 476 0.69 44.10 17.16
CA LYS A 476 1.72 44.97 16.59
C LYS A 476 1.47 45.18 15.10
N ILE A 477 1.14 44.13 14.37
CA ILE A 477 0.77 44.20 12.94
C ILE A 477 -0.40 45.17 12.78
N GLU A 478 -1.45 45.04 13.60
CA GLU A 478 -2.62 45.94 13.55
C GLU A 478 -2.23 47.42 13.78
N LYS A 479 -1.28 47.70 14.69
CA LYS A 479 -0.76 49.06 14.92
C LYS A 479 0.07 49.59 13.74
N LEU A 480 0.85 48.72 13.09
CA LEU A 480 1.63 49.09 11.91
C LEU A 480 0.71 49.34 10.71
N GLU A 481 -0.29 48.50 10.50
CA GLU A 481 -1.27 48.67 9.41
C GLU A 481 -2.11 49.94 9.59
N THR A 482 -2.55 50.24 10.81
CA THR A 482 -3.27 51.50 11.11
C THR A 482 -2.39 52.71 10.84
N ARG A 483 -1.13 52.69 11.27
CA ARG A 483 -0.18 53.78 10.99
C ARG A 483 0.16 53.91 9.50
N LYS A 484 0.25 52.79 8.77
CA LYS A 484 0.41 52.79 7.32
C LYS A 484 -0.76 53.48 6.63
N ALA A 485 -1.99 53.15 7.02
CA ALA A 485 -3.20 53.78 6.48
C ALA A 485 -3.25 55.29 6.77
N GLU A 486 -2.77 55.75 7.93
CA GLU A 486 -2.62 57.17 8.25
C GLU A 486 -1.61 57.87 7.32
N ILE A 487 -0.45 57.25 7.08
CA ILE A 487 0.59 57.81 6.19
C ILE A 487 0.10 57.82 4.74
N ASP A 488 -0.58 56.77 4.27
CA ASP A 488 -1.20 56.73 2.95
C ASP A 488 -2.21 57.87 2.75
N ALA A 489 -3.05 58.14 3.76
CA ALA A 489 -3.99 59.26 3.73
C ALA A 489 -3.29 60.63 3.73
N LEU A 490 -2.12 60.75 4.36
CA LEU A 490 -1.31 61.97 4.35
C LEU A 490 -0.58 62.18 3.02
N LEU A 491 -0.09 61.10 2.39
CA LEU A 491 0.59 61.12 1.09
C LEU A 491 -0.38 61.37 -0.09
N MET A 492 -1.67 61.06 0.07
CA MET A 492 -2.71 61.41 -0.92
C MET A 492 -3.00 62.92 -1.01
N LYS A 493 -2.54 63.74 -0.05
CA LYS A 493 -2.70 65.20 -0.11
C LYS A 493 -1.62 65.82 -1.00
N PRO A 494 -1.98 66.67 -1.99
CA PRO A 494 -1.02 67.23 -2.96
C PRO A 494 0.07 68.10 -2.34
N GLU A 495 -0.12 68.62 -1.12
CA GLU A 495 0.87 69.41 -0.38
C GLU A 495 1.98 68.56 0.26
N ASN A 496 1.72 67.26 0.49
CA ASN A 496 2.63 66.35 1.20
C ASN A 496 3.31 65.33 0.28
N ALA A 497 2.96 65.30 -1.01
CA ALA A 497 3.45 64.32 -1.98
C ALA A 497 4.98 64.38 -2.22
N THR A 498 5.64 65.48 -1.85
CA THR A 498 7.09 65.65 -1.95
C THR A 498 7.80 65.64 -0.58
N ASN A 499 7.08 65.35 0.51
CA ASN A 499 7.67 65.31 1.84
C ASN A 499 8.50 64.03 2.02
N MET A 500 9.81 64.15 1.87
CA MET A 500 10.76 63.04 1.95
C MET A 500 10.71 62.31 3.30
N GLU A 501 10.37 63.00 4.39
CA GLU A 501 10.29 62.41 5.74
C GLU A 501 9.15 61.37 5.85
N LEU A 502 8.01 61.65 5.22
CA LEU A 502 6.86 60.72 5.19
C LEU A 502 7.14 59.50 4.30
N VAL A 503 7.91 59.68 3.22
CA VAL A 503 8.32 58.58 2.34
C VAL A 503 9.32 57.67 3.05
N THR A 504 10.28 58.23 3.80
CA THR A 504 11.20 57.42 4.60
C THR A 504 10.47 56.67 5.71
N GLU A 505 9.56 57.32 6.44
CA GLU A 505 8.74 56.68 7.47
C GLU A 505 7.90 55.55 6.85
N TYR A 506 7.29 55.77 5.69
CA TYR A 506 6.53 54.73 4.97
C TYR A 506 7.40 53.52 4.60
N THR A 507 8.63 53.74 4.10
CA THR A 507 9.53 52.63 3.75
C THR A 507 10.04 51.85 4.96
N GLU A 508 10.31 52.52 6.07
CA GLU A 508 10.70 51.87 7.33
C GLU A 508 9.53 51.07 7.93
N LEU A 509 8.32 51.59 7.79
CA LEU A 509 7.11 50.95 8.29
C LEU A 509 6.73 49.72 7.45
N MET A 510 6.86 49.79 6.12
CA MET A 510 6.74 48.63 5.23
C MET A 510 7.75 47.53 5.62
N LYS A 511 9.01 47.89 5.84
CA LYS A 511 10.04 46.93 6.25
C LYS A 511 9.73 46.31 7.62
N SER A 512 9.29 47.11 8.59
CA SER A 512 8.92 46.63 9.92
C SER A 512 7.68 45.73 9.90
N LEU A 513 6.74 46.00 8.98
CA LEU A 513 5.55 45.18 8.77
C LEU A 513 5.92 43.82 8.16
N ASP A 514 6.82 43.80 7.18
CA ASP A 514 7.33 42.56 6.59
C ASP A 514 8.08 41.71 7.64
N GLU A 515 8.95 42.33 8.45
CA GLU A 515 9.68 41.65 9.55
C GLU A 515 8.73 41.08 10.62
N GLU A 516 7.68 41.80 11.03
CA GLU A 516 6.70 41.30 12.00
C GLU A 516 5.74 40.24 11.40
N ASN A 517 5.46 40.28 10.09
CA ASN A 517 4.71 39.23 9.39
C ASN A 517 5.50 37.91 9.31
N GLU A 518 6.80 37.97 9.02
CA GLU A 518 7.69 36.80 9.07
C GLU A 518 7.76 36.21 10.49
N ASN A 519 7.85 37.07 11.51
CA ASN A 519 7.82 36.63 12.91
C ASN A 519 6.48 35.99 13.29
N TRP A 520 5.35 36.54 12.84
CA TRP A 520 4.03 35.95 13.06
C TRP A 520 3.91 34.57 12.41
N MET A 521 4.44 34.41 11.20
CA MET A 521 4.45 33.12 10.49
C MET A 521 5.22 32.07 11.29
N MET A 522 6.44 32.38 11.76
CA MET A 522 7.23 31.45 12.57
C MET A 522 6.57 31.11 13.91
N LEU A 523 5.99 32.10 14.60
CA LEU A 523 5.31 31.87 15.89
C LEU A 523 4.00 31.07 15.73
N SER A 524 3.33 31.20 14.58
CA SER A 524 2.14 30.41 14.26
C SER A 524 2.51 28.95 13.96
N GLU A 525 3.60 28.73 13.24
CA GLU A 525 4.15 27.39 12.96
C GLU A 525 4.58 26.69 14.27
N GLU A 526 5.31 27.40 15.16
CA GLU A 526 5.69 26.88 16.47
C GLU A 526 4.46 26.54 17.35
N LEU A 527 3.38 27.33 17.25
CA LEU A 527 2.13 27.05 17.96
C LEU A 527 1.43 25.80 17.43
N GLU A 528 1.40 25.59 16.12
CA GLU A 528 0.84 24.39 15.50
C GLU A 528 1.65 23.13 15.86
N GLU A 529 2.98 23.21 15.84
CA GLU A 529 3.85 22.12 16.30
C GLU A 529 3.59 21.75 17.76
N ILE A 530 3.44 22.75 18.65
CA ILE A 530 3.15 22.53 20.08
C ILE A 530 1.73 21.99 20.30
N LYS A 531 0.76 22.26 19.41
CA LYS A 531 -0.60 21.68 19.49
C LYS A 531 -0.69 20.26 18.93
N ASN A 532 0.20 19.92 18.00
CA ASN A 532 0.23 18.60 17.35
C ASN A 532 1.15 17.59 18.08
N SER A 533 2.07 18.07 18.94
CA SER A 533 2.88 17.26 19.87
C SER A 533 2.17 17.00 21.19
#